data_AF-A0A838D8Y0-F1
#
_entry.id   AF-A0A838D8Y0-F1
#
_cell.length_a   1.000
_cell.length_b   1.000
_cell.length_c   1.000
_cell.angle_alpha   90.00
_cell.angle_beta   90.00
_cell.angle_gamma   90.00
#
_symmetry.space_group_name_H-M   'P 1'
#
loop_
_entity.id
_entity.type
_entity.pdbx_description
1 polymer ?
#
loop_
_entity_poly.entity_id
_entity_poly.type
_entity_poly.pdbx_seq_one_letter_code
_entity_poly.pdbx_strand_id
1 'polypeptide(L)'
;MDVKELLYSEIDQLGIDFIKTKIKNNILNSEYIIKQIFEECAKSRGAQNLSPSDYISLAEALMHYLLAITITPSQRKININKTEVSILVPGASGLKNGGDKVLIIQFLKGGKVEYEHTVSDLLKIQPTLDNIWLVSYCPVITLFPLKNFVINSASNGTKKLAQPFSQLMIQINDFLDRINYSGFRIL
;
A
#
# COMPACT_ATOMS: atom_id res chain seq x y z
N MET A 1 -6.96 22.63 -3.31
CA MET A 1 -6.00 21.63 -3.82
C MET A 1 -6.50 20.26 -3.44
N ASP A 2 -6.78 19.44 -4.45
CA ASP A 2 -7.12 18.03 -4.26
C ASP A 2 -5.94 17.28 -3.60
N VAL A 3 -6.22 16.17 -2.93
CA VAL A 3 -5.20 15.38 -2.23
C VAL A 3 -4.20 14.77 -3.21
N LYS A 4 -4.62 14.43 -4.44
CA LYS A 4 -3.70 13.93 -5.46
C LYS A 4 -2.86 15.05 -6.06
N GLU A 5 -3.44 16.22 -6.29
CA GLU A 5 -2.70 17.40 -6.76
C GLU A 5 -1.57 17.77 -5.79
N LEU A 6 -1.88 17.76 -4.48
CA LEU A 6 -0.89 17.93 -3.42
C LEU A 6 0.23 16.90 -3.55
N LEU A 7 -0.12 15.61 -3.61
CA LEU A 7 0.87 14.53 -3.72
C LEU A 7 1.79 14.69 -4.94
N TYR A 8 1.22 14.95 -6.12
CA TYR A 8 2.02 15.08 -7.35
C TYR A 8 2.89 16.32 -7.33
N SER A 9 2.42 17.44 -6.75
CA SER A 9 3.26 18.62 -6.51
C SER A 9 4.49 18.27 -5.66
N GLU A 10 4.31 17.54 -4.56
CA GLU A 10 5.44 17.14 -3.70
C GLU A 10 6.39 16.14 -4.38
N ILE A 11 5.85 15.21 -5.17
CA ILE A 11 6.66 14.29 -5.99
C ILE A 11 7.50 15.07 -7.02
N ASP A 12 6.91 16.04 -7.70
CA ASP A 12 7.59 16.83 -8.73
C ASP A 12 8.68 17.71 -8.11
N GLN A 13 8.44 18.28 -6.93
CA GLN A 13 9.45 19.04 -6.18
C GLN A 13 10.62 18.16 -5.73
N LEU A 14 10.36 16.93 -5.29
CA LEU A 14 11.41 15.98 -4.90
C LEU A 14 12.19 15.44 -6.11
N GLY A 15 11.53 15.34 -7.26
CA GLY A 15 12.11 14.89 -8.53
C GLY A 15 11.95 13.39 -8.76
N ILE A 16 11.25 13.05 -9.85
CA ILE A 16 10.96 11.66 -10.26
C ILE A 16 12.24 10.82 -10.39
N ASP A 17 13.27 11.36 -11.06
CA ASP A 17 14.54 10.67 -11.28
C ASP A 17 15.29 10.42 -9.97
N PHE A 18 15.24 11.37 -9.03
CA PHE A 18 15.82 11.20 -7.71
C PHE A 18 15.13 10.06 -6.95
N ILE A 19 13.80 10.08 -6.89
CA ILE A 19 13.00 9.04 -6.22
C ILE A 19 13.32 7.66 -6.82
N LYS A 20 13.23 7.54 -8.14
CA LYS A 20 13.45 6.28 -8.86
C LYS A 20 14.87 5.77 -8.65
N THR A 21 15.88 6.62 -8.76
CA THR A 21 17.29 6.25 -8.60
C THR A 21 17.58 5.80 -7.17
N LYS A 22 17.04 6.50 -6.16
CA LYS A 22 17.23 6.11 -4.75
C LYS A 22 16.64 4.73 -4.46
N ILE A 23 15.42 4.47 -4.92
CA ILE A 23 14.75 3.18 -4.70
C ILE A 23 15.48 2.06 -5.46
N LYS A 24 15.85 2.29 -6.72
CA LYS A 24 16.62 1.32 -7.53
C LYS A 24 17.96 0.96 -6.89
N ASN A 25 18.65 1.93 -6.29
CA ASN A 25 19.96 1.68 -5.68
C ASN A 25 19.84 0.81 -4.41
N ASN A 26 18.77 0.98 -3.65
CA ASN A 26 18.47 0.18 -2.48
C ASN A 26 16.98 0.34 -2.14
N ILE A 27 16.21 -0.74 -2.23
CA ILE A 27 14.77 -0.74 -1.92
C ILE A 27 14.47 -0.21 -0.51
N LEU A 28 15.37 -0.36 0.46
CA LEU A 28 15.21 0.20 1.80
C LEU A 28 15.04 1.73 1.80
N ASN A 29 15.55 2.42 0.78
CA ASN A 29 15.34 3.86 0.62
C ASN A 29 13.87 4.23 0.39
N SER A 30 13.01 3.31 -0.04
CA SER A 30 11.58 3.58 -0.20
C SER A 30 10.92 4.01 1.11
N GLU A 31 11.38 3.48 2.25
CA GLU A 31 10.83 3.84 3.56
C GLU A 31 11.06 5.32 3.86
N TYR A 32 12.28 5.81 3.62
CA TYR A 32 12.62 7.22 3.78
C TYR A 32 11.83 8.10 2.81
N ILE A 33 11.77 7.73 1.53
CA ILE A 33 11.03 8.49 0.51
C ILE A 33 9.55 8.62 0.87
N ILE A 34 8.90 7.52 1.29
CA ILE A 34 7.48 7.55 1.66
C ILE A 34 7.23 8.48 2.85
N LYS A 35 8.08 8.39 3.89
CA LYS A 35 7.98 9.28 5.06
C LYS A 35 8.16 10.74 4.67
N GLN A 36 9.19 11.04 3.87
CA GLN A 36 9.47 12.40 3.42
C GLN A 36 8.29 12.98 2.63
N ILE A 37 7.73 12.25 1.66
CA ILE A 37 6.58 12.73 0.87
C ILE A 37 5.37 13.00 1.76
N PHE A 38 5.10 12.15 2.77
CA PHE A 38 3.98 12.36 3.69
C PHE A 38 4.20 13.58 4.59
N GLU A 39 5.42 13.79 5.08
CA GLU A 39 5.79 14.97 5.85
C GLU A 39 5.63 16.25 5.03
N GLU A 40 6.11 16.27 3.79
CA GLU A 40 5.96 17.44 2.91
C GLU A 40 4.49 17.68 2.53
N CYS A 41 3.71 16.64 2.23
CA CYS A 41 2.26 16.78 2.00
C CYS A 41 1.55 17.41 3.21
N ALA A 42 1.89 16.97 4.42
CA ALA A 42 1.31 17.52 5.65
C ALA A 42 1.71 18.99 5.86
N LYS A 43 2.99 19.35 5.61
CA LYS A 43 3.47 20.73 5.71
C LYS A 43 2.80 21.65 4.69
N SER A 44 2.73 21.22 3.43
CA SER A 44 2.12 21.99 2.33
C SER A 44 0.61 22.20 2.50
N ARG A 45 -0.06 21.34 3.27
CA ARG A 45 -1.47 21.55 3.65
C ARG A 45 -1.65 22.66 4.70
N GLY A 46 -0.61 22.98 5.48
CA GLY A 46 -0.58 24.09 6.42
C GLY A 46 -1.55 23.90 7.61
N ALA A 47 -2.33 24.93 7.92
CA ALA A 47 -3.28 24.92 9.06
C ALA A 47 -4.47 23.97 8.88
N GLN A 48 -4.69 23.43 7.68
CA GLN A 48 -5.68 22.39 7.45
C GLN A 48 -5.04 21.02 7.70
N ASN A 49 -5.49 20.32 8.72
CA ASN A 49 -5.03 18.94 8.94
C ASN A 49 -5.61 18.01 7.88
N LEU A 50 -4.77 17.14 7.33
CA LEU A 50 -5.22 16.01 6.53
C LEU A 50 -6.07 15.08 7.42
N SER A 51 -7.27 14.75 6.96
CA SER A 51 -8.12 13.77 7.65
C SER A 51 -7.54 12.35 7.48
N PRO A 52 -7.95 11.38 8.32
CA PRO A 52 -7.60 9.97 8.10
C PRO A 52 -7.90 9.47 6.69
N SER A 53 -9.02 9.91 6.10
CA SER A 53 -9.39 9.57 4.72
C SER A 53 -8.45 10.17 3.68
N ASP A 54 -7.96 11.39 3.92
CA ASP A 54 -6.98 12.03 3.04
C ASP A 54 -5.66 11.26 3.07
N TYR A 55 -5.20 10.85 4.25
CA TYR A 55 -4.00 10.01 4.38
C TYR A 55 -4.13 8.67 3.65
N ILE A 56 -5.28 7.99 3.75
CA ILE A 56 -5.52 6.75 2.98
C ILE A 56 -5.47 7.03 1.47
N SER A 57 -6.05 8.14 1.03
CA SER A 57 -6.06 8.53 -0.38
C SER A 57 -4.66 8.88 -0.89
N LEU A 58 -3.84 9.56 -0.07
CA LEU A 58 -2.41 9.80 -0.33
C LEU A 58 -1.64 8.49 -0.42
N ALA A 59 -1.86 7.58 0.52
CA ALA A 59 -1.18 6.28 0.57
C ALA A 59 -1.48 5.45 -0.67
N GLU A 60 -2.74 5.36 -1.08
CA GLU A 60 -3.14 4.62 -2.28
C GLU A 60 -2.52 5.24 -3.54
N ALA A 61 -2.60 6.57 -3.68
CA ALA A 61 -2.04 7.28 -4.83
C ALA A 61 -0.50 7.18 -4.89
N LEU A 62 0.18 7.32 -3.75
CA LEU A 62 1.64 7.18 -3.65
C LEU A 62 2.07 5.76 -4.00
N MET A 63 1.39 4.73 -3.51
CA MET A 63 1.71 3.35 -3.91
C MET A 63 1.50 3.12 -5.40
N HIS A 64 0.41 3.62 -5.98
CA HIS A 64 0.21 3.53 -7.42
C HIS A 64 1.34 4.17 -8.22
N TYR A 65 1.84 5.32 -7.76
CA TYR A 65 2.97 6.01 -8.35
C TYR A 65 4.28 5.21 -8.20
N LEU A 66 4.63 4.79 -6.98
CA LEU A 66 5.86 4.06 -6.69
C LEU A 66 5.94 2.74 -7.47
N LEU A 67 4.84 1.98 -7.51
CA LEU A 67 4.77 0.75 -8.30
C LEU A 67 4.98 1.01 -9.79
N ALA A 68 4.48 2.13 -10.32
CA ALA A 68 4.64 2.49 -11.72
C ALA A 68 6.09 2.87 -12.06
N ILE A 69 6.72 3.76 -11.28
CA ILE A 69 8.09 4.24 -11.58
C ILE A 69 9.16 3.16 -11.38
N THR A 70 8.90 2.18 -10.51
CA THR A 70 9.75 1.00 -10.28
C THR A 70 9.41 -0.16 -11.20
N ILE A 71 8.35 -0.05 -12.00
CA ILE A 71 7.86 -1.13 -12.88
C ILE A 71 7.61 -2.40 -12.05
N THR A 72 7.06 -2.23 -10.85
CA THR A 72 6.66 -3.35 -10.01
C THR A 72 5.39 -3.98 -10.59
N PRO A 73 5.39 -5.29 -10.87
CA PRO A 73 4.24 -5.95 -11.50
C PRO A 73 3.02 -5.82 -10.60
N SER A 74 1.96 -5.17 -11.11
CA SER A 74 0.73 -5.01 -10.35
C SER A 74 -0.47 -4.76 -11.25
N GLN A 75 -1.64 -5.16 -10.77
CA GLN A 75 -2.93 -4.72 -11.27
C GLN A 75 -3.58 -3.84 -10.21
N ARG A 76 -4.22 -2.75 -10.63
CA ARG A 76 -4.75 -1.72 -9.73
C ARG A 76 -6.24 -1.52 -9.99
N LYS A 77 -7.01 -1.28 -8.94
CA LYS A 77 -8.47 -1.01 -8.99
C LYS A 77 -9.23 -2.01 -9.85
N ILE A 78 -9.09 -3.29 -9.52
CA ILE A 78 -9.68 -4.38 -10.29
C ILE A 78 -10.91 -4.93 -9.57
N ASN A 79 -11.98 -5.16 -10.32
CA ASN A 79 -13.19 -5.77 -9.78
C ASN A 79 -13.11 -7.29 -9.96
N ILE A 80 -13.10 -8.03 -8.85
CA ILE A 80 -13.16 -9.49 -8.82
C ILE A 80 -14.42 -9.88 -8.07
N ASN A 81 -15.33 -10.61 -8.72
CA ASN A 81 -16.57 -11.08 -8.11
C ASN A 81 -17.41 -9.96 -7.46
N LYS A 82 -17.45 -8.77 -8.09
CA LYS A 82 -18.11 -7.54 -7.60
C LYS A 82 -17.45 -6.88 -6.37
N THR A 83 -16.28 -7.35 -5.97
CA THR A 83 -15.44 -6.71 -4.95
C THR A 83 -14.33 -5.93 -5.62
N GLU A 84 -14.20 -4.64 -5.31
CA GLU A 84 -13.07 -3.83 -5.75
C GLU A 84 -11.83 -4.18 -4.91
N VAL A 85 -10.79 -4.64 -5.58
CA VAL A 85 -9.47 -4.86 -4.99
C VAL A 85 -8.56 -3.70 -5.37
N SER A 86 -7.95 -3.06 -4.38
CA SER A 86 -7.10 -1.89 -4.63
C SER A 86 -5.86 -2.25 -5.45
N ILE A 87 -5.08 -3.24 -5.02
CA ILE A 87 -3.86 -3.68 -5.72
C ILE A 87 -3.72 -5.21 -5.64
N LEU A 88 -3.33 -5.81 -6.76
CA LEU A 88 -2.84 -7.19 -6.87
C LEU A 88 -1.38 -7.19 -7.31
N VAL A 89 -0.55 -7.99 -6.65
CA VAL A 89 0.86 -8.19 -7.02
C VAL A 89 1.14 -9.69 -7.19
N PRO A 90 1.73 -10.17 -8.30
CA PRO A 90 2.03 -9.43 -9.52
C PRO A 90 0.78 -9.13 -10.37
N GLY A 91 -0.34 -9.81 -10.11
CA GLY A 91 -1.61 -9.68 -10.83
C GLY A 91 -2.54 -10.87 -10.58
N ALA A 92 -3.74 -10.86 -11.18
CA ALA A 92 -4.81 -11.83 -10.88
C ALA A 92 -4.59 -13.25 -11.42
N SER A 93 -3.63 -13.48 -12.32
CA SER A 93 -3.46 -14.77 -13.01
C SER A 93 -3.23 -15.94 -12.03
N GLY A 94 -2.52 -15.69 -10.93
CA GLY A 94 -2.25 -16.70 -9.91
C GLY A 94 -3.40 -16.98 -8.94
N LEU A 95 -4.48 -16.18 -8.93
CA LEU A 95 -5.62 -16.41 -8.03
C LEU A 95 -6.36 -17.72 -8.35
N LYS A 96 -6.39 -18.13 -9.63
CA LYS A 96 -6.99 -19.41 -10.04
C LYS A 96 -6.19 -20.63 -9.60
N ASN A 97 -4.91 -20.45 -9.26
CA ASN A 97 -3.97 -21.52 -8.92
C ASN A 97 -3.65 -21.51 -7.42
N GLY A 98 -4.67 -21.32 -6.58
CA GLY A 98 -4.54 -21.37 -5.11
C GLY A 98 -4.10 -20.06 -4.44
N GLY A 99 -3.85 -18.98 -5.19
CA GLY A 99 -3.62 -17.64 -4.61
C GLY A 99 -2.25 -17.42 -3.95
N ASP A 100 -1.44 -18.46 -3.76
CA ASP A 100 -0.12 -18.37 -3.09
C ASP A 100 0.86 -17.41 -3.76
N LYS A 101 0.74 -17.25 -5.09
CA LYS A 101 1.59 -16.36 -5.89
C LYS A 101 0.98 -14.98 -6.14
N VAL A 102 -0.12 -14.65 -5.47
CA VAL A 102 -0.79 -13.35 -5.60
C VAL A 102 -0.97 -12.75 -4.24
N LEU A 103 -0.53 -11.50 -4.10
CA LEU A 103 -0.76 -10.67 -2.94
C LEU A 103 -1.91 -9.70 -3.24
N ILE A 104 -2.87 -9.63 -2.32
CA ILE A 104 -3.87 -8.57 -2.23
C ILE A 104 -3.36 -7.49 -1.29
N ILE A 105 -3.40 -6.23 -1.73
CA ILE A 105 -3.23 -5.07 -0.86
C ILE A 105 -4.50 -4.23 -0.96
N GLN A 106 -5.17 -4.04 0.17
CA GLN A 106 -6.42 -3.29 0.24
C GLN A 106 -6.26 -2.04 1.11
N PHE A 107 -6.59 -0.88 0.53
CA PHE A 107 -6.70 0.36 1.28
C PHE A 107 -8.09 0.44 1.90
N LEU A 108 -8.15 0.44 3.23
CA LEU A 108 -9.39 0.47 3.98
C LEU A 108 -9.92 1.91 4.06
N LYS A 109 -11.08 2.14 3.41
CA LYS A 109 -11.81 3.41 3.40
C LYS A 109 -13.11 3.23 4.19
N GLY A 110 -13.45 4.21 5.02
CA GLY A 110 -14.68 4.17 5.83
C GLY A 110 -14.44 3.79 7.29
N GLY A 111 -15.44 3.18 7.91
CA GLY A 111 -15.43 2.77 9.31
C GLY A 111 -15.29 1.26 9.50
N LYS A 112 -15.43 0.84 10.76
CA LYS A 112 -15.23 -0.57 11.17
C LYS A 112 -16.16 -1.55 10.43
N VAL A 113 -17.42 -1.18 10.23
CA VAL A 113 -18.42 -2.03 9.56
C VAL A 113 -18.03 -2.24 8.09
N GLU A 114 -17.61 -1.18 7.41
CA GLU A 114 -17.13 -1.24 6.03
C GLU A 114 -15.86 -2.09 5.92
N TYR A 115 -14.97 -2.02 6.90
CA TYR A 115 -13.75 -2.82 6.95
C TYR A 115 -14.06 -4.31 7.08
N GLU A 116 -14.98 -4.69 7.96
CA GLU A 116 -15.37 -6.09 8.17
C GLU A 116 -16.02 -6.69 6.92
N HIS A 117 -16.90 -5.95 6.25
CA HIS A 117 -17.47 -6.37 4.97
C HIS A 117 -16.39 -6.54 3.89
N THR A 118 -15.49 -5.55 3.76
CA THR A 118 -14.38 -5.61 2.81
C THR A 118 -13.51 -6.84 3.07
N VAL A 119 -13.12 -7.08 4.32
CA VAL A 119 -12.29 -8.24 4.70
C VAL A 119 -13.02 -9.56 4.39
N SER A 120 -14.30 -9.67 4.70
CA SER A 120 -15.11 -10.86 4.38
C SER A 120 -15.12 -11.18 2.88
N ASP A 121 -15.20 -10.14 2.04
CA ASP A 121 -15.16 -10.32 0.60
C ASP A 121 -13.78 -10.69 0.07
N LEU A 122 -12.71 -10.10 0.61
CA LEU A 122 -11.33 -10.46 0.25
C LEU A 122 -10.99 -11.92 0.59
N LEU A 123 -11.51 -12.44 1.70
CA LEU A 123 -11.31 -13.83 2.12
C LEU A 123 -11.95 -14.84 1.16
N LYS A 124 -12.95 -14.43 0.38
CA LYS A 124 -13.55 -15.26 -0.69
C LYS A 124 -12.68 -15.28 -1.95
N ILE A 125 -11.79 -14.30 -2.12
CA ILE A 125 -10.93 -14.14 -3.31
C ILE A 125 -9.56 -14.76 -3.08
N GLN A 126 -8.98 -14.57 -1.90
CA GLN A 126 -7.63 -14.99 -1.56
C GLN A 126 -7.66 -16.00 -0.41
N PRO A 127 -7.46 -17.30 -0.68
CA PRO A 127 -7.49 -18.34 0.35
C PRO A 127 -6.27 -18.25 1.31
N THR A 128 -5.15 -17.68 0.88
CA THR A 128 -3.93 -17.58 1.68
C THR A 128 -3.93 -16.28 2.48
N LEU A 129 -4.26 -16.36 3.78
CA LEU A 129 -4.43 -15.19 4.67
C LEU A 129 -3.20 -14.28 4.71
N ASP A 130 -2.00 -14.86 4.70
CA ASP A 130 -0.72 -14.12 4.69
C ASP A 130 -0.53 -13.26 3.43
N ASN A 131 -1.32 -13.52 2.39
CA ASN A 131 -1.33 -12.80 1.12
C ASN A 131 -2.49 -11.79 1.03
N ILE A 132 -3.14 -11.45 2.16
CA ILE A 132 -4.08 -10.33 2.26
C ILE A 132 -3.49 -9.28 3.20
N TRP A 133 -3.07 -8.15 2.64
CA TRP A 133 -2.50 -7.04 3.40
C TRP A 133 -3.47 -5.86 3.41
N LEU A 134 -3.69 -5.32 4.60
CA LEU A 134 -4.57 -4.18 4.83
C LEU A 134 -3.74 -2.93 5.04
N VAL A 135 -4.14 -1.83 4.42
CA VAL A 135 -3.57 -0.50 4.68
C VAL A 135 -4.63 0.35 5.36
N SER A 136 -4.34 0.86 6.54
CA SER A 136 -5.27 1.66 7.34
C SER A 136 -4.58 2.86 8.01
N TYR A 137 -5.37 3.83 8.48
CA TYR A 137 -4.80 5.01 9.12
C TYR A 137 -4.26 4.67 10.52
N CYS A 138 -5.04 3.91 11.29
CA CYS A 138 -4.68 3.33 12.57
C CYS A 138 -4.77 1.78 12.50
N PRO A 139 -4.20 1.04 13.47
CA PRO A 139 -4.32 -0.41 13.51
C PRO A 139 -5.78 -0.87 13.50
N VAL A 140 -6.09 -1.87 12.68
CA VAL A 140 -7.41 -2.51 12.59
C VAL A 140 -7.29 -3.92 13.11
N ILE A 141 -8.19 -4.29 14.03
CA ILE A 141 -8.33 -5.65 14.54
C ILE A 141 -9.36 -6.36 13.67
N THR A 142 -8.94 -7.44 13.05
CA THR A 142 -9.78 -8.32 12.22
C THR A 142 -9.97 -9.67 12.91
N LEU A 143 -11.02 -10.40 12.53
CA LEU A 143 -11.28 -11.75 13.04
C LEU A 143 -10.13 -12.73 12.74
N PHE A 144 -9.47 -12.55 11.59
CA PHE A 144 -8.30 -13.30 11.16
C PHE A 144 -7.04 -12.44 11.30
N PRO A 145 -5.86 -13.01 11.60
CA PRO A 145 -4.63 -12.25 11.79
C PRO A 145 -4.03 -11.80 10.45
N LEU A 146 -4.67 -10.83 9.80
CA LEU A 146 -4.20 -10.25 8.52
C LEU A 146 -3.10 -9.23 8.77
N LYS A 147 -2.12 -9.14 7.86
CA LYS A 147 -1.07 -8.12 7.97
C LYS A 147 -1.66 -6.72 7.82
N ASN A 148 -1.29 -5.83 8.73
CA ASN A 148 -1.77 -4.45 8.75
C ASN A 148 -0.60 -3.47 8.61
N PHE A 149 -0.69 -2.60 7.61
CA PHE A 149 0.21 -1.49 7.35
C PHE A 149 -0.47 -0.18 7.74
N VAL A 150 0.07 0.50 8.75
CA VAL A 150 -0.53 1.71 9.34
C VAL A 150 0.20 2.97 8.93
N ILE A 151 -0.57 3.99 8.57
CA ILE A 151 -0.03 5.31 8.21
C ILE A 151 0.40 6.08 9.45
N ASN A 152 -0.46 6.14 10.47
CA ASN A 152 -0.15 6.80 11.73
C ASN A 152 0.36 5.77 12.75
N SER A 153 1.69 5.58 12.79
CA SER A 153 2.34 4.66 13.72
C SER A 153 2.56 5.25 15.13
N ALA A 154 2.20 6.52 15.38
CA ALA A 154 2.46 7.21 16.64
C ALA A 154 1.47 6.82 17.77
N SER A 155 0.36 6.14 17.45
CA SER A 155 -0.71 5.76 18.40
C SER A 155 -0.48 4.40 19.10
N ASN A 156 0.76 3.91 19.17
CA ASN A 156 1.03 2.51 19.51
C ASN A 156 1.33 2.25 21.00
N GLY A 157 0.29 1.84 21.74
CA GLY A 157 0.42 0.95 22.91
C GLY A 157 0.56 -0.53 22.51
N THR A 158 0.29 -0.89 21.24
CA THR A 158 0.26 -2.27 20.74
C THR A 158 1.16 -2.45 19.52
N LYS A 159 2.48 -2.24 19.68
CA LYS A 159 3.52 -2.41 18.64
C LYS A 159 3.56 -3.80 17.96
N LYS A 160 2.79 -4.79 18.42
CA LYS A 160 2.94 -6.20 18.02
C LYS A 160 2.08 -6.63 16.82
N LEU A 161 1.13 -5.81 16.36
CA LEU A 161 0.13 -6.21 15.35
C LEU A 161 0.12 -5.36 14.07
N ALA A 162 0.96 -4.34 13.95
CA ALA A 162 0.95 -3.42 12.81
C ALA A 162 2.37 -3.02 12.39
N GLN A 163 2.59 -2.90 11.08
CA GLN A 163 3.82 -2.40 10.48
C GLN A 163 3.60 -0.99 9.92
N PRO A 164 4.62 -0.12 9.87
CA PRO A 164 4.45 1.19 9.26
C PRO A 164 4.23 1.06 7.74
N PHE A 165 3.30 1.85 7.20
CA PHE A 165 3.00 1.89 5.77
C PHE A 165 4.24 2.17 4.90
N SER A 166 5.21 2.93 5.42
CA SER A 166 6.46 3.21 4.73
C SER A 166 7.31 1.96 4.42
N GLN A 167 7.08 0.83 5.09
CA GLN A 167 7.75 -0.44 4.78
C GLN A 167 7.05 -1.26 3.68
N LEU A 168 5.90 -0.81 3.17
CA LEU A 168 5.09 -1.60 2.24
C LEU A 168 5.83 -1.96 0.94
N MET A 169 6.58 -1.03 0.35
CA MET A 169 7.37 -1.30 -0.86
C MET A 169 8.45 -2.38 -0.65
N ILE A 170 9.10 -2.37 0.52
CA ILE A 170 10.09 -3.39 0.90
C ILE A 170 9.41 -4.75 1.01
N GLN A 171 8.29 -4.81 1.73
CA GLN A 171 7.52 -6.06 1.89
C GLN A 171 7.00 -6.60 0.56
N ILE A 172 6.54 -5.72 -0.35
CA ILE A 172 6.15 -6.11 -1.72
C ILE A 172 7.34 -6.74 -2.47
N ASN A 173 8.53 -6.16 -2.35
CA ASN A 173 9.73 -6.71 -2.97
C ASN A 173 10.05 -8.10 -2.40
N ASP A 174 10.06 -8.25 -1.07
CA ASP A 174 10.30 -9.53 -0.39
C ASP A 174 9.28 -10.60 -0.80
N PHE A 175 8.01 -10.21 -0.98
CA PHE A 175 6.97 -11.11 -1.46
C PHE A 175 7.27 -11.63 -2.88
N LEU A 176 7.67 -10.72 -3.78
CA LEU A 176 8.04 -11.07 -5.16
C LEU A 176 9.27 -11.97 -5.23
N ASP A 177 10.26 -11.75 -4.35
CA ASP A 177 11.42 -12.64 -4.19
C ASP A 177 10.99 -14.02 -3.71
N ARG A 178 10.15 -14.08 -2.67
CA ARG A 178 9.65 -15.34 -2.09
C ARG A 178 8.91 -16.21 -3.10
N ILE A 179 8.15 -15.61 -4.02
CA ILE A 179 7.41 -16.37 -5.05
C ILE A 179 8.25 -16.69 -6.29
N ASN A 180 9.55 -16.33 -6.28
CA ASN A 180 10.47 -16.44 -7.42
C ASN A 180 9.91 -15.80 -8.69
N TYR A 181 9.38 -14.58 -8.58
CA TYR A 181 8.83 -13.87 -9.74
C TYR A 181 9.96 -13.53 -10.73
N SER A 182 9.81 -13.97 -11.99
CA SER A 182 10.84 -13.83 -13.03
C SER A 182 10.60 -12.68 -14.01
N GLY A 183 9.53 -11.90 -13.83
CA GLY A 183 9.25 -10.74 -14.69
C GLY A 183 10.13 -9.54 -14.35
N PHE A 184 10.25 -8.62 -15.31
CA PHE A 184 11.08 -7.44 -15.18
C PHE A 184 10.54 -6.46 -14.12
N ARG A 185 11.46 -5.93 -13.30
CA ARG A 185 11.21 -4.85 -12.32
C ARG A 185 12.50 -4.05 -12.09
N ILE A 186 12.36 -2.81 -11.64
CA ILE A 186 13.48 -1.92 -11.29
C ILE A 186 13.49 -1.76 -9.76
N LEU A 187 13.94 -2.81 -9.08
CA LEU A 187 14.05 -2.93 -7.63
C LEU A 187 15.32 -3.70 -7.25
#